data_AF-A0A524P063-F1
#
_entry.id   AF-A0A524P063-F1
#
_cell.length_a   1.000
_cell.length_b   1.000
_cell.length_c   1.000
_cell.angle_alpha   90.00
_cell.angle_beta   90.00
_cell.angle_gamma   90.00
#
_symmetry.space_group_name_H-M   'P 1'
#
loop_
_entity.id
_entity.type
_entity.pdbx_description
1 polymer ?
#
loop_
_entity_poly.entity_id
_entity_poly.type
_entity_poly.pdbx_seq_one_letter_code
_entity_poly.pdbx_strand_id
1 'polypeptide(L)'
;MVPDESMAYAIATWARFNASVPDDLLRALSAAFALVAAADGEIAKSEAEEFVQLLRGRADVFSGIDFNALEGAFRDLTDSLIADPDRGRLRACECIALVKGDADKCELVRSGAAIALAADGRALASEEVVMQEICAALGLDPPA
;
A
#
# COMPACT_ATOMS: atom_id res chain seq x y z
N MET A 1 17.74 4.55 17.82
CA MET A 1 16.98 4.13 16.62
C MET A 1 16.77 5.38 15.80
N VAL A 2 17.60 5.57 14.78
CA VAL A 2 17.43 6.69 13.83
C VAL A 2 16.14 6.39 13.09
N PRO A 3 15.18 7.32 12.93
CA PRO A 3 14.07 7.10 12.02
C PRO A 3 14.67 6.75 10.66
N ASP A 4 14.33 5.57 10.15
CA ASP A 4 14.77 5.08 8.85
C ASP A 4 14.56 6.20 7.83
N GLU A 5 15.63 6.68 7.17
CA GLU A 5 15.56 7.85 6.26
C GLU A 5 14.43 7.68 5.22
N SER A 6 14.13 6.42 4.87
CA SER A 6 13.03 5.98 4.01
C SER A 6 11.64 6.37 4.56
N MET A 7 11.38 6.18 5.85
CA MET A 7 10.12 6.58 6.48
C MET A 7 9.95 8.09 6.53
N ALA A 8 11.03 8.81 6.86
CA ALA A 8 11.01 10.27 6.90
C ALA A 8 10.72 10.87 5.52
N TYR A 9 11.32 10.30 4.48
CA TYR A 9 11.03 10.67 3.09
C TYR A 9 9.56 10.40 2.72
N ALA A 10 9.03 9.21 3.02
CA ALA A 10 7.65 8.85 2.72
C ALA A 10 6.64 9.77 3.42
N ILE A 11 6.83 10.06 4.71
CA ILE A 11 5.98 11.01 5.46
C ILE A 11 6.05 12.41 4.83
N ALA A 12 7.24 12.84 4.42
CA ALA A 12 7.42 14.13 3.77
C ALA A 12 6.80 14.21 2.37
N THR A 13 6.71 13.09 1.64
CA THR A 13 5.96 12.99 0.37
C THR A 13 4.47 13.25 0.64
N TRP A 14 3.91 12.55 1.63
CA TRP A 14 2.51 12.70 2.02
C TRP A 14 2.17 14.11 2.51
N ALA A 15 3.04 14.71 3.34
CA ALA A 15 2.84 16.08 3.84
C ALA A 15 2.82 17.16 2.75
N ARG A 16 3.41 16.89 1.57
CA ARG A 16 3.42 17.81 0.43
C ARG A 16 2.17 17.67 -0.45
N PHE A 17 1.48 16.55 -0.38
CA PHE A 17 0.25 16.31 -1.12
C PHE A 17 -0.95 16.89 -0.34
N ASN A 18 -1.53 17.97 -0.87
CA ASN A 18 -2.62 18.71 -0.20
C ASN A 18 -3.89 18.79 -1.06
N ALA A 19 -4.15 17.76 -1.87
CA ALA A 19 -5.34 17.68 -2.73
C ALA A 19 -6.26 16.53 -2.30
N SER A 20 -7.52 16.58 -2.71
CA SER A 20 -8.43 15.44 -2.55
C SER A 20 -7.91 14.25 -3.36
N VAL A 21 -7.81 13.09 -2.72
CA VAL A 21 -7.36 11.86 -3.37
C VAL A 21 -8.43 11.36 -4.34
N PRO A 22 -8.12 11.23 -5.64
CA PRO A 22 -9.06 10.66 -6.61
C PRO A 22 -9.25 9.16 -6.35
N ASP A 23 -10.40 8.63 -6.78
CA ASP A 23 -10.81 7.23 -6.59
C ASP A 23 -9.72 6.24 -7.03
N ASP A 24 -9.02 6.53 -8.15
CA ASP A 24 -7.94 5.69 -8.67
C ASP A 24 -6.73 5.62 -7.74
N LEU A 25 -6.33 6.73 -7.12
CA LEU A 25 -5.22 6.75 -6.17
C LEU A 25 -5.61 6.04 -4.87
N LEU A 26 -6.84 6.20 -4.40
CA LEU A 26 -7.35 5.47 -3.24
C LEU A 26 -7.33 3.97 -3.49
N ARG A 27 -7.81 3.51 -4.65
CA ARG A 27 -7.79 2.09 -5.04
C ARG A 27 -6.38 1.54 -5.18
N ALA A 28 -5.47 2.30 -5.80
CA ALA A 28 -4.08 1.92 -5.93
C ALA A 28 -3.39 1.77 -4.55
N LEU A 29 -3.69 2.67 -3.60
CA LEU A 29 -3.18 2.58 -2.24
C LEU A 29 -3.75 1.40 -1.47
N SER A 30 -5.06 1.21 -1.49
CA SER A 30 -5.70 0.04 -0.87
C SER A 30 -5.15 -1.27 -1.43
N ALA A 31 -4.84 -1.32 -2.73
CA ALA A 31 -4.22 -2.47 -3.37
C ALA A 31 -2.77 -2.69 -2.94
N ALA A 32 -1.97 -1.64 -2.86
CA ALA A 32 -0.61 -1.73 -2.33
C ALA A 32 -0.61 -2.23 -0.88
N PHE A 33 -1.51 -1.73 -0.03
CA PHE A 33 -1.68 -2.21 1.34
C PHE A 33 -2.12 -3.66 1.42
N ALA A 34 -3.03 -4.10 0.54
CA ALA A 34 -3.45 -5.49 0.49
C ALA A 34 -2.30 -6.44 0.09
N LEU A 35 -1.44 -6.04 -0.85
CA LEU A 35 -0.24 -6.81 -1.21
C LEU A 35 0.77 -6.86 -0.05
N VAL A 36 0.97 -5.76 0.65
CA VAL A 36 1.82 -5.71 1.86
C VAL A 36 1.29 -6.63 2.95
N ALA A 37 -0.02 -6.60 3.20
CA ALA A 37 -0.65 -7.45 4.21
C ALA A 37 -0.61 -8.95 3.86
N ALA A 38 -0.38 -9.30 2.58
CA ALA A 38 -0.26 -10.67 2.09
C ALA A 38 1.18 -11.03 1.66
N ALA A 39 2.18 -10.31 2.17
CA ALA A 39 3.57 -10.43 1.72
C ALA A 39 4.15 -11.84 1.90
N ASP A 40 3.78 -12.53 2.97
CA ASP A 40 4.18 -13.90 3.29
C ASP A 40 3.45 -14.99 2.47
N GLY A 41 2.53 -14.60 1.58
CA GLY A 41 1.93 -15.49 0.57
C GLY A 41 0.47 -15.82 0.83
N GLU A 42 0.02 -15.78 2.09
CA GLU A 42 -1.36 -15.98 2.49
C GLU A 42 -1.72 -14.92 3.52
N ILE A 43 -2.96 -14.44 3.51
CA ILE A 43 -3.46 -13.53 4.52
C ILE A 43 -4.71 -14.12 5.14
N ALA A 44 -4.76 -14.21 6.46
CA ALA A 44 -5.99 -14.57 7.17
C ALA A 44 -6.87 -13.34 7.39
N LYS A 45 -8.18 -13.57 7.54
CA LYS A 45 -9.11 -12.48 7.84
C LYS A 45 -8.73 -11.70 9.10
N SER A 46 -8.23 -12.38 10.14
CA SER A 46 -7.75 -11.72 11.37
C SER A 46 -6.54 -10.80 11.12
N GLU A 47 -5.61 -11.22 10.26
CA GLU A 47 -4.42 -10.42 9.90
C GLU A 47 -4.83 -9.18 9.11
N ALA A 48 -5.81 -9.31 8.20
CA ALA A 48 -6.40 -8.15 7.52
C ALA A 48 -7.04 -7.16 8.52
N GLU A 49 -7.76 -7.64 9.55
CA GLU A 49 -8.31 -6.76 10.59
C GLU A 49 -7.21 -6.05 11.41
N GLU A 50 -6.15 -6.77 11.79
CA GLU A 50 -5.01 -6.20 12.52
C GLU A 50 -4.32 -5.11 11.69
N PHE A 51 -4.15 -5.36 10.38
CA PHE A 51 -3.59 -4.40 9.44
C PHE A 51 -4.44 -3.13 9.34
N VAL A 52 -5.77 -3.24 9.32
CA VAL A 52 -6.68 -2.09 9.35
C VAL A 52 -6.47 -1.26 10.63
N GLN A 53 -6.32 -1.89 11.79
CA GLN A 53 -6.07 -1.16 13.04
C GLN A 53 -4.72 -0.43 13.00
N LEU A 54 -3.70 -1.06 12.44
CA LEU A 54 -2.39 -0.46 12.23
C LEU A 54 -2.46 0.76 11.31
N LEU A 55 -3.16 0.66 10.17
CA LEU A 55 -3.37 1.79 9.26
C LEU A 55 -4.15 2.94 9.93
N ARG A 56 -5.17 2.63 10.74
CA ARG A 56 -5.91 3.66 11.51
C ARG A 56 -4.99 4.42 12.47
N GLY A 57 -4.02 3.74 13.07
CA GLY A 57 -2.99 4.37 13.90
C GLY A 57 -2.06 5.34 13.15
N ARG A 58 -2.12 5.35 11.81
CA ARG A 58 -1.33 6.22 10.91
C ARG A 58 -2.20 7.16 10.08
N ALA A 59 -3.50 7.26 10.36
CA ALA A 59 -4.43 8.04 9.57
C ALA A 59 -4.05 9.54 9.47
N ASP A 60 -3.30 10.06 10.43
CA ASP A 60 -2.76 11.42 10.42
C ASP A 60 -1.76 11.67 9.27
N VAL A 61 -1.02 10.64 8.85
CA VAL A 61 -0.07 10.73 7.73
C VAL A 61 -0.81 10.79 6.39
N PHE A 62 -1.97 10.16 6.29
CA PHE A 62 -2.81 10.07 5.10
C PHE A 62 -3.85 11.20 5.04
N SER A 63 -3.49 12.40 5.50
CA SER A 63 -4.39 13.55 5.56
C SER A 63 -4.85 13.95 4.14
N GLY A 64 -6.08 13.60 3.77
CA GLY A 64 -6.64 13.82 2.42
C GLY A 64 -7.30 12.60 1.78
N ILE A 65 -7.13 11.43 2.40
CA ILE A 65 -7.82 10.18 2.03
C ILE A 65 -9.11 10.05 2.83
N ASP A 66 -10.19 9.63 2.16
CA ASP A 66 -11.35 9.08 2.85
C ASP A 66 -10.98 7.69 3.37
N PHE A 67 -10.65 7.63 4.66
CA PHE A 67 -10.19 6.40 5.30
C PHE A 67 -11.26 5.29 5.31
N ASN A 68 -12.55 5.65 5.34
CA ASN A 68 -13.61 4.65 5.27
C ASN A 68 -13.66 3.99 3.89
N ALA A 69 -13.51 4.79 2.83
CA ALA A 69 -13.43 4.27 1.47
C ALA A 69 -12.15 3.44 1.25
N LEU A 70 -11.01 3.89 1.79
CA LEU A 70 -9.75 3.14 1.76
C LEU A 70 -9.90 1.77 2.44
N GLU A 71 -10.48 1.74 3.65
CA GLU A 71 -10.71 0.51 4.40
C GLU A 71 -11.66 -0.44 3.65
N GLY A 72 -12.75 0.09 3.08
CA GLY A 72 -13.67 -0.71 2.26
C GLY A 72 -12.97 -1.36 1.07
N ALA A 73 -12.22 -0.57 0.29
CA ALA A 73 -11.47 -1.08 -0.86
C ALA A 73 -10.37 -2.08 -0.45
N PHE A 74 -9.71 -1.85 0.68
CA PHE A 74 -8.70 -2.78 1.23
C PHE A 74 -9.35 -4.13 1.54
N ARG A 75 -10.48 -4.14 2.26
CA ARG A 75 -11.19 -5.37 2.64
C ARG A 75 -11.65 -6.17 1.42
N ASP A 76 -12.17 -5.50 0.39
CA ASP A 76 -12.58 -6.15 -0.86
C ASP A 76 -11.41 -6.84 -1.57
N LEU A 77 -10.21 -6.26 -1.48
CA LEU A 77 -9.00 -6.80 -2.08
C LEU A 77 -8.42 -7.94 -1.24
N THR A 78 -8.39 -7.82 0.09
CA THR A 78 -7.96 -8.92 0.96
C THR A 78 -8.91 -10.11 0.90
N ASP A 79 -10.23 -9.88 0.82
CA ASP A 79 -11.20 -10.96 0.60
C ASP A 79 -10.95 -11.69 -0.73
N SER A 80 -10.51 -10.96 -1.76
CA SER A 80 -10.12 -11.57 -3.05
C SER A 80 -8.84 -12.39 -2.92
N LEU A 81 -7.83 -11.90 -2.19
CA LEU A 81 -6.58 -12.62 -1.91
C LEU A 81 -6.80 -13.88 -1.08
N ILE A 82 -7.71 -13.83 -0.09
CA ILE A 82 -8.10 -14.98 0.73
C ILE A 82 -8.78 -16.06 -0.13
N ALA A 83 -9.66 -15.64 -1.05
CA ALA A 83 -10.42 -16.57 -1.88
C ALA A 83 -9.56 -17.23 -2.96
N ASP A 84 -8.66 -16.47 -3.58
CA ASP A 84 -7.76 -16.89 -4.66
C ASP A 84 -6.52 -15.98 -4.69
N PRO A 85 -5.39 -16.41 -4.10
CA PRO A 85 -4.20 -15.57 -3.97
C PRO A 85 -3.66 -15.06 -5.31
N ASP A 86 -3.59 -15.91 -6.33
CA ASP A 86 -3.07 -15.54 -7.66
C ASP A 86 -3.96 -14.49 -8.32
N ARG A 87 -5.28 -14.72 -8.31
CA ARG A 87 -6.24 -13.78 -8.89
C ARG A 87 -6.32 -12.48 -8.09
N GLY A 88 -6.24 -12.56 -6.76
CA GLY A 88 -6.23 -11.41 -5.86
C GLY A 88 -5.02 -10.52 -6.11
N ARG A 89 -3.82 -11.10 -6.27
CA ARG A 89 -2.60 -10.36 -6.62
C ARG A 89 -2.72 -9.68 -7.98
N LEU A 90 -3.22 -10.39 -8.99
CA LEU A 90 -3.44 -9.79 -10.32
C LEU A 90 -4.37 -8.58 -10.23
N ARG A 91 -5.50 -8.71 -9.53
CA ARG A 91 -6.46 -7.61 -9.32
C ARG A 91 -5.83 -6.42 -8.58
N ALA A 92 -5.01 -6.68 -7.57
CA ALA A 92 -4.31 -5.62 -6.85
C ALA A 92 -3.32 -4.89 -7.78
N CYS A 93 -2.54 -5.61 -8.58
CA CYS A 93 -1.65 -5.04 -9.58
C CYS A 93 -2.40 -4.20 -10.63
N GLU A 94 -3.56 -4.64 -11.10
CA GLU A 94 -4.41 -3.85 -12.01
C GLU A 94 -4.88 -2.53 -11.37
N CYS A 95 -5.28 -2.55 -10.09
CA CYS A 95 -5.64 -1.33 -9.35
C CYS A 95 -4.44 -0.38 -9.20
N ILE A 96 -3.25 -0.90 -8.91
CA ILE A 96 -2.02 -0.10 -8.82
C ILE A 96 -1.68 0.53 -10.17
N ALA A 97 -1.86 -0.21 -11.27
CA ALA A 97 -1.59 0.28 -12.61
C ALA A 97 -2.52 1.43 -13.06
N LEU A 98 -3.63 1.71 -12.36
CA LEU A 98 -4.52 2.84 -12.65
C LEU A 98 -3.81 4.19 -12.56
N VAL A 99 -2.79 4.29 -11.70
CA VAL A 99 -2.03 5.53 -11.52
C VAL A 99 -0.74 5.58 -12.34
N LYS A 100 -0.46 4.52 -13.13
CA LYS A 100 0.75 4.43 -13.94
C LYS A 100 0.87 5.62 -14.89
N GLY A 101 2.06 6.21 -14.94
CA GLY A 101 2.38 7.37 -15.77
C GLY A 101 2.08 8.73 -15.11
N ASP A 102 1.46 8.75 -13.94
CA ASP A 102 1.31 9.94 -13.10
C ASP A 102 2.36 9.90 -11.98
N ALA A 103 3.45 10.64 -12.14
CA ALA A 103 4.61 10.56 -11.25
C ALA A 103 4.27 10.85 -9.78
N ASP A 104 3.39 11.82 -9.52
CA ASP A 104 2.99 12.19 -8.17
C ASP A 104 2.19 11.07 -7.51
N LYS A 105 1.23 10.47 -8.24
CA LYS A 105 0.43 9.36 -7.73
C LYS A 105 1.25 8.08 -7.56
N CYS A 106 2.14 7.77 -8.50
CA CYS A 106 3.06 6.65 -8.37
C CYS A 106 3.92 6.78 -7.11
N GLU A 107 4.44 7.98 -6.84
CA GLU A 107 5.26 8.24 -5.67
C GLU A 107 4.46 8.15 -4.36
N LEU A 108 3.20 8.58 -4.35
CA LEU A 108 2.30 8.41 -3.20
C LEU A 108 1.99 6.95 -2.90
N VAL A 109 1.72 6.13 -3.93
CA VAL A 109 1.48 4.69 -3.76
C VAL A 109 2.73 4.01 -3.20
N ARG A 110 3.91 4.27 -3.78
CA ARG A 110 5.19 3.72 -3.32
C ARG A 110 5.50 4.13 -1.88
N SER A 111 5.36 5.43 -1.56
CA SER A 111 5.56 5.95 -0.21
C SER A 111 4.57 5.37 0.80
N GLY A 112 3.30 5.22 0.41
CA GLY A 112 2.29 4.56 1.23
C GLY A 112 2.68 3.12 1.55
N ALA A 113 3.05 2.33 0.55
CA ALA A 113 3.48 0.95 0.72
C ALA A 113 4.68 0.83 1.67
N ALA A 114 5.66 1.73 1.54
CA ALA A 114 6.83 1.77 2.44
C ALA A 114 6.44 2.07 3.90
N ILE A 115 5.50 2.99 4.14
CA ILE A 115 4.99 3.27 5.48
C ILE A 115 4.30 2.03 6.07
N ALA A 116 3.53 1.32 5.26
CA ALA A 116 2.79 0.15 5.69
C ALA A 116 3.72 -1.02 6.06
N LEU A 117 4.75 -1.29 5.24
CA LEU A 117 5.80 -2.28 5.54
C LEU A 117 6.54 -1.95 6.84
N ALA A 118 7.01 -0.71 6.97
CA ALA A 118 7.72 -0.27 8.17
C ALA A 118 6.87 -0.32 9.45
N ALA A 119 5.54 -0.24 9.32
CA ALA A 119 4.62 -0.31 10.44
C ALA A 119 4.33 -1.75 10.88
N ASP A 120 4.34 -2.73 9.98
CA ASP A 120 4.16 -4.16 10.31
C ASP A 120 5.32 -4.69 11.18
N GLY A 121 6.49 -4.05 11.08
CA GLY A 121 7.62 -4.27 11.98
C GLY A 121 8.31 -5.64 11.79
N ARG A 122 7.91 -6.39 10.76
CA ARG A 122 8.49 -7.67 10.36
C ARG A 122 9.31 -7.49 9.09
N ALA A 123 10.54 -6.99 9.25
CA ALA A 123 11.49 -6.96 8.15
C ALA A 123 11.82 -8.38 7.67
N LEU A 124 11.20 -8.79 6.57
CA LEU A 124 11.31 -10.12 5.98
C LEU A 124 11.71 -9.99 4.51
N ALA A 125 12.35 -11.01 3.95
CA ALA A 125 12.70 -11.06 2.52
C ALA A 125 11.48 -10.84 1.60
N SER A 126 10.27 -11.11 2.11
CA SER A 126 9.00 -10.88 1.45
C SER A 126 8.68 -9.40 1.20
N GLU A 127 9.20 -8.47 2.02
CA GLU A 127 8.96 -7.03 1.87
C GLU A 127 9.54 -6.48 0.57
N GLU A 128 10.77 -6.89 0.24
CA GLU A 128 11.44 -6.49 -1.00
C GLU A 128 10.69 -7.00 -2.23
N VAL A 129 10.22 -8.26 -2.19
CA VAL A 129 9.45 -8.87 -3.28
C VAL A 129 8.14 -8.11 -3.52
N VAL A 130 7.41 -7.76 -2.46
CA VAL A 130 6.16 -7.00 -2.59
C VAL A 130 6.42 -5.58 -3.09
N MET A 131 7.47 -4.91 -2.61
CA MET A 131 7.82 -3.58 -3.10
C MET A 131 8.21 -3.62 -4.60
N GLN A 132 8.93 -4.65 -5.03
CA GLN A 132 9.24 -4.87 -6.45
C GLN A 132 7.98 -5.11 -7.28
N GLU A 133 7.02 -5.90 -6.78
CA GLU A 133 5.73 -6.15 -7.44
C GLU A 133 4.94 -4.83 -7.61
N ILE A 134 4.87 -4.00 -6.56
CA ILE A 134 4.22 -2.68 -6.59
C ILE A 134 4.91 -1.75 -7.60
N CYS A 135 6.25 -1.65 -7.56
CA CYS A 135 7.02 -0.84 -8.49
C CYS A 135 6.81 -1.28 -9.95
N ALA A 136 6.81 -2.59 -10.20
CA ALA A 136 6.54 -3.14 -11.54
C ALA A 136 5.14 -2.78 -12.03
N ALA A 137 4.12 -2.87 -11.18
CA ALA A 137 2.75 -2.47 -11.51
C ALA A 137 2.63 -0.96 -11.81
N LEU A 138 3.36 -0.12 -11.06
CA LEU A 138 3.48 1.32 -11.31
C LEU A 138 4.28 1.66 -12.58
N GLY A 139 5.00 0.69 -13.15
CA GLY A 139 5.92 0.90 -14.27
C GLY A 139 7.17 1.68 -13.88
N LEU A 140 7.57 1.61 -12.61
CA LEU A 140 8.82 2.18 -12.10
C LEU A 140 9.92 1.12 -12.11
N ASP A 141 11.17 1.57 -12.24
CA ASP A 141 12.29 0.70 -11.90
C ASP A 141 12.24 0.35 -10.40
N PRO A 142 12.46 -0.92 -10.04
CA PRO A 142 12.50 -1.31 -8.64
C PRO A 142 13.62 -0.55 -7.91
N PRO A 143 13.46 -0.27 -6.60
CA PRO A 143 14.52 0.35 -5.82
C PRO A 143 15.79 -0.51 -5.91
N ALA A 144 16.92 0.14 -6.23
CA ALA A 144 18.24 -0.48 -6.37
C ALA A 144 18.86 -0.86 -5.02
#